data_AF-A0A956A896-F1
#
_entry.id   AF-A0A956A896-F1
#
_cell.length_a   1.000
_cell.length_b   1.000
_cell.length_c   1.000
_cell.angle_alpha   90.00
_cell.angle_beta   90.00
_cell.angle_gamma   90.00
#
_symmetry.space_group_name_H-M   'P 1'
#
loop_
_entity.id
_entity.type
_entity.pdbx_description
1 polymer ?
#
loop_
_entity_poly.entity_id
_entity_poly.type
_entity_poly.pdbx_seq_one_letter_code
_entity_poly.pdbx_strand_id
1 'polypeptide(L)'
;MSIRGLTCAWLGASPRLLVAALALAATLAACADDAPPPTAGAPALNAAALDGDAQNPIPITAPATDSASIPANTSRYWRLTVPAGNQGLRLALGCSGAADLVLRRDSTTGPVQQGAYDQTLETLFVAPGAATADSNWYVEVHADVAADCTLRVETTYARPLTWDAGASQAGTAVVTPPDTTGGDYLYQIQTTTSTWGAWRNVLTVTSGEAHLYLQQGSFPPDYASWKSERTGSDAVILASGDFQPSQTWYVRVHATAGAQWSLVSGDLYVRDLG
;
A
#
# COMPACT_ATOMS: atom_id res chain seq x y z
N MET A 1 -7.61 39.84 54.14
CA MET A 1 -8.92 39.31 54.56
C MET A 1 -9.09 37.99 53.83
N SER A 2 -8.80 36.90 54.52
CA SER A 2 -8.68 35.54 53.98
C SER A 2 -9.82 34.71 54.54
N ILE A 3 -10.56 34.01 53.67
CA ILE A 3 -11.65 33.11 54.06
C ILE A 3 -11.37 31.73 53.46
N ARG A 4 -11.34 30.77 54.38
CA ARG A 4 -11.35 29.30 54.27
C ARG A 4 -12.45 28.85 53.31
N GLY A 5 -12.29 27.85 52.44
CA GLY A 5 -11.95 26.47 52.75
C GLY A 5 -13.24 25.66 52.97
N LEU A 6 -13.48 24.62 52.16
CA LEU A 6 -14.22 23.39 52.52
C LEU A 6 -14.27 22.43 51.31
N THR A 7 -13.55 21.33 51.44
CA THR A 7 -13.69 20.08 50.69
C THR A 7 -14.88 19.29 51.26
N CYS A 8 -15.60 18.57 50.41
CA CYS A 8 -16.47 17.48 50.86
C CYS A 8 -16.39 16.32 49.86
N ALA A 9 -15.90 15.19 50.36
CA ALA A 9 -15.88 13.90 49.70
C ALA A 9 -17.28 13.26 49.75
N TRP A 10 -17.61 12.46 48.74
CA TRP A 10 -18.72 11.51 48.82
C TRP A 10 -18.24 10.10 48.46
N LEU A 11 -18.32 9.23 49.47
CA LEU A 11 -18.27 7.77 49.41
C LEU A 11 -19.55 7.23 48.78
N GLY A 12 -19.49 5.98 48.32
CA GLY A 12 -20.57 5.04 48.62
C GLY A 12 -21.16 4.33 47.42
N ALA A 13 -20.71 3.09 47.24
CA ALA A 13 -21.29 2.08 46.38
C ALA A 13 -22.73 1.70 46.78
N SER A 14 -23.55 1.24 45.83
CA SER A 14 -24.17 -0.09 45.91
C SER A 14 -25.06 -0.45 44.71
N PRO A 15 -25.35 -1.75 44.49
CA PRO A 15 -25.94 -2.29 43.27
C PRO A 15 -27.42 -2.68 43.42
N ARG A 16 -28.04 -2.97 42.26
CA ARG A 16 -29.27 -3.78 42.02
C ARG A 16 -30.61 -3.28 42.58
N LEU A 17 -31.57 -3.02 41.67
CA LEU A 17 -32.98 -3.51 41.67
C LEU A 17 -33.65 -2.94 40.38
N LEU A 18 -34.06 -3.75 39.41
CA LEU A 18 -35.33 -4.50 39.24
C LEU A 18 -36.60 -3.62 39.07
N VAL A 19 -37.24 -3.78 37.90
CA VAL A 19 -38.65 -3.53 37.51
C VAL A 19 -39.17 -2.09 37.38
N ALA A 20 -39.54 -1.70 36.15
CA ALA A 20 -40.88 -1.21 35.80
C ALA A 20 -40.99 -0.94 34.30
N ALA A 21 -41.78 -1.75 33.61
CA ALA A 21 -42.27 -1.45 32.27
C ALA A 21 -43.33 -0.33 32.37
N LEU A 22 -43.09 0.80 31.69
CA LEU A 22 -44.09 1.84 31.50
C LEU A 22 -44.37 1.96 30.00
N ALA A 23 -45.49 1.39 29.57
CA ALA A 23 -46.04 1.59 28.24
C ALA A 23 -46.63 3.01 28.17
N LEU A 24 -45.97 3.90 27.46
CA LEU A 24 -46.50 5.24 27.16
C LEU A 24 -47.26 5.16 25.82
N ALA A 25 -48.57 4.95 25.90
CA ALA A 25 -49.47 5.12 24.78
C ALA A 25 -49.70 6.63 24.57
N ALA A 26 -48.95 7.24 23.66
CA ALA A 26 -49.19 8.61 23.21
C ALA A 26 -50.27 8.61 22.11
N THR A 27 -51.46 9.08 22.45
CA THR A 27 -52.50 9.44 21.50
C THR A 27 -52.08 10.73 20.77
N LEU A 28 -51.56 10.60 19.54
CA LEU A 28 -51.41 11.75 18.64
C LEU A 28 -52.80 12.21 18.18
N ALA A 29 -53.21 13.37 18.67
CA ALA A 29 -54.31 14.13 18.10
C ALA A 29 -53.90 14.67 16.73
N ALA A 30 -54.70 14.37 15.71
CA ALA A 30 -54.54 14.91 14.37
C ALA A 30 -54.91 16.41 14.38
N CYS A 31 -53.92 17.28 14.29
CA CYS A 31 -54.11 18.65 13.82
C CYS A 31 -54.14 18.61 12.29
N ALA A 32 -55.30 18.91 11.70
CA ALA A 32 -55.43 19.13 10.27
C ALA A 32 -54.89 20.52 9.94
N ASP A 33 -53.66 20.59 9.43
CA ASP A 33 -53.08 21.80 8.86
C ASP A 33 -53.54 21.95 7.41
N ASP A 34 -54.22 23.06 7.11
CA ASP A 34 -54.44 23.59 5.75
C ASP A 34 -53.09 24.02 5.16
N ALA A 35 -52.27 23.05 4.76
CA ALA A 35 -51.04 23.31 4.02
C ALA A 35 -51.38 23.68 2.57
N PRO A 36 -50.84 24.78 2.02
CA PRO A 36 -51.02 25.14 0.61
C PRO A 36 -50.52 24.00 -0.30
N PRO A 37 -51.10 23.83 -1.50
CA PRO A 37 -50.70 22.77 -2.43
C PRO A 37 -49.19 22.89 -2.71
N PRO A 38 -48.44 21.78 -2.75
CA PRO A 38 -46.99 21.80 -2.93
C PRO A 38 -46.64 22.45 -4.28
N THR A 39 -46.28 23.73 -4.25
CA THR A 39 -45.76 24.45 -5.41
C THR A 39 -44.33 24.03 -5.65
N ALA A 40 -44.05 23.52 -6.85
CA ALA A 40 -42.75 23.11 -7.37
C ALA A 40 -42.00 22.10 -6.49
N GLY A 41 -42.00 20.84 -6.93
CA GLY A 41 -41.25 19.76 -6.29
C GLY A 41 -39.85 20.22 -5.93
N ALA A 42 -39.48 20.05 -4.65
CA ALA A 42 -38.13 20.29 -4.19
C ALA A 42 -37.17 19.67 -5.21
N PRO A 43 -36.12 20.40 -5.67
CA PRO A 43 -35.12 19.80 -6.54
C PRO A 43 -34.69 18.52 -5.85
N ALA A 44 -34.83 17.39 -6.56
CA ALA A 44 -34.37 16.12 -6.04
C ALA A 44 -32.97 16.38 -5.48
N LEU A 45 -32.74 15.98 -4.23
CA LEU A 45 -31.39 15.82 -3.75
C LEU A 45 -30.75 14.93 -4.81
N ASN A 46 -29.97 15.54 -5.70
CA ASN A 46 -29.10 14.81 -6.59
C ASN A 46 -28.30 13.99 -5.61
N ALA A 47 -28.60 12.69 -5.53
CA ALA A 47 -27.93 11.77 -4.62
C ALA A 47 -26.47 12.13 -4.74
N ALA A 48 -25.92 12.70 -3.66
CA ALA A 48 -24.64 13.41 -3.69
C ALA A 48 -23.71 12.60 -4.55
N ALA A 49 -23.20 13.20 -5.64
CA ALA A 49 -22.35 12.52 -6.60
C ALA A 49 -21.40 11.63 -5.79
N LEU A 50 -21.55 10.32 -5.94
CA LEU A 50 -20.88 9.39 -5.03
C LEU A 50 -19.40 9.57 -5.28
N ASP A 51 -18.71 10.23 -4.35
CA ASP A 51 -17.29 10.53 -4.48
C ASP A 51 -16.55 9.24 -4.85
N GLY A 52 -15.79 9.29 -5.96
CA GLY A 52 -15.06 8.15 -6.49
C GLY A 52 -15.71 7.43 -7.67
N ASP A 53 -16.81 7.93 -8.23
CA ASP A 53 -17.27 7.49 -9.55
C ASP A 53 -16.40 8.03 -10.71
N ALA A 54 -16.68 7.58 -11.93
CA ALA A 54 -15.88 7.94 -13.11
C ALA A 54 -15.96 9.44 -13.47
N GLN A 55 -17.02 10.13 -13.05
CA GLN A 55 -17.25 11.56 -13.29
C GLN A 55 -16.66 12.43 -12.18
N ASN A 56 -16.56 11.90 -10.96
CA ASN A 56 -16.11 12.58 -9.75
C ASN A 56 -15.02 11.76 -9.03
N PRO A 57 -13.86 11.53 -9.68
CA PRO A 57 -12.78 10.75 -9.09
C PRO A 57 -12.19 11.47 -7.87
N ILE A 58 -11.81 10.70 -6.85
CA ILE A 58 -11.30 11.23 -5.58
C ILE A 58 -9.91 11.83 -5.80
N PRO A 59 -9.68 13.13 -5.50
CA PRO A 59 -8.37 13.74 -5.66
C PRO A 59 -7.40 13.23 -4.57
N ILE A 60 -6.24 12.71 -5.00
CA ILE A 60 -5.12 12.32 -4.12
C ILE A 60 -3.81 12.90 -4.65
N THR A 61 -2.82 13.10 -3.79
CA THR A 61 -1.48 13.56 -4.17
C THR A 61 -0.44 12.58 -3.66
N ALA A 62 0.44 12.08 -4.52
CA ALA A 62 1.49 11.15 -4.10
C ALA A 62 2.54 11.85 -3.20
N PRO A 63 3.05 11.19 -2.15
CA PRO A 63 2.64 9.86 -1.67
C PRO A 63 1.28 9.93 -0.92
N ALA A 64 0.45 8.91 -1.11
CA ALA A 64 -0.87 8.82 -0.48
C ALA A 64 -1.24 7.37 -0.13
N THR A 65 -2.14 7.23 0.84
CA THR A 65 -2.87 5.99 1.10
C THR A 65 -4.34 6.33 1.23
N ASP A 66 -5.20 5.57 0.57
CA ASP A 66 -6.65 5.70 0.69
C ASP A 66 -7.30 4.31 0.74
N SER A 67 -8.39 4.18 1.49
CA SER A 67 -9.10 2.92 1.67
C SER A 67 -10.58 3.08 1.34
N ALA A 68 -11.14 2.05 0.72
CA ALA A 68 -12.52 2.05 0.26
C ALA A 68 -13.12 0.65 0.34
N SER A 69 -14.39 0.58 0.75
CA SER A 69 -15.21 -0.60 0.47
C SER A 69 -15.81 -0.44 -0.93
N ILE A 70 -15.60 -1.43 -1.79
CA ILE A 70 -16.01 -1.42 -3.19
C ILE A 70 -16.98 -2.59 -3.42
N PRO A 71 -18.23 -2.33 -3.83
CA PRO A 71 -19.18 -3.39 -4.17
C PRO A 71 -18.68 -4.28 -5.33
N ALA A 72 -19.17 -5.52 -5.37
CA ALA A 72 -18.83 -6.46 -6.43
C ALA A 72 -19.20 -5.91 -7.82
N ASN A 73 -18.31 -6.14 -8.79
CA ASN A 73 -18.38 -5.68 -10.17
C ASN A 73 -18.57 -4.15 -10.31
N THR A 74 -17.93 -3.38 -9.43
CA THR A 74 -17.93 -1.91 -9.53
C THR A 74 -16.52 -1.36 -9.46
N SER A 75 -16.31 -0.21 -10.11
CA SER A 75 -15.04 0.51 -10.08
C SER A 75 -15.10 1.72 -9.15
N ARG A 76 -13.98 2.02 -8.52
CA ARG A 76 -13.72 3.30 -7.85
C ARG A 76 -12.54 4.00 -8.52
N TYR A 77 -12.62 5.32 -8.61
CA TYR A 77 -11.65 6.14 -9.32
C TYR A 77 -11.00 7.19 -8.43
N TRP A 78 -9.69 7.37 -8.60
CA TRP A 78 -8.90 8.43 -7.99
C TRP A 78 -8.25 9.28 -9.07
N ARG A 79 -8.23 10.59 -8.87
CA ARG A 79 -7.43 11.52 -9.66
C ARG A 79 -6.13 11.76 -8.92
N LEU A 80 -5.05 11.21 -9.45
CA LEU A 80 -3.73 11.26 -8.85
C LEU A 80 -2.96 12.49 -9.32
N THR A 81 -2.45 13.27 -8.36
CA THR A 81 -1.45 14.31 -8.58
C THR A 81 -0.07 13.76 -8.26
N VAL A 82 0.81 13.79 -9.25
CA VAL A 82 2.22 13.38 -9.12
C VAL A 82 3.07 14.64 -8.91
N PRO A 83 3.82 14.75 -7.80
CA PRO A 83 4.62 15.94 -7.54
C PRO A 83 5.83 16.04 -8.48
N ALA A 84 6.32 17.28 -8.64
CA ALA A 84 7.60 17.54 -9.28
C ALA A 84 8.74 16.88 -8.48
N GLY A 85 9.77 16.39 -9.19
CA GLY A 85 10.91 15.72 -8.56
C GLY A 85 10.63 14.28 -8.09
N ASN A 86 9.50 13.67 -8.48
CA ASN A 86 9.26 12.26 -8.24
C ASN A 86 10.36 11.38 -8.88
N GLN A 87 10.61 10.22 -8.30
CA GLN A 87 11.57 9.24 -8.80
C GLN A 87 10.83 8.07 -9.46
N GLY A 88 9.73 8.36 -10.16
CA GLY A 88 8.77 7.37 -10.62
C GLY A 88 7.66 7.10 -9.61
N LEU A 89 6.82 6.10 -9.89
CA LEU A 89 5.70 5.72 -9.04
C LEU A 89 5.74 4.23 -8.73
N ARG A 90 5.28 3.90 -7.52
CA ARG A 90 4.79 2.58 -7.15
C ARG A 90 3.36 2.73 -6.68
N LEU A 91 2.45 1.98 -7.28
CA LEU A 91 1.07 1.86 -6.82
C LEU A 91 0.91 0.44 -6.29
N ALA A 92 0.51 0.28 -5.03
CA ALA A 92 0.25 -1.01 -4.43
C ALA A 92 -1.20 -1.05 -3.95
N LEU A 93 -1.94 -2.07 -4.35
CA LEU A 93 -3.33 -2.28 -3.97
C LEU A 93 -3.42 -3.56 -3.15
N GLY A 94 -3.95 -3.49 -1.94
CA GLY A 94 -4.32 -4.67 -1.16
C GLY A 94 -5.83 -4.69 -0.92
N CYS A 95 -6.49 -5.81 -1.24
CA CYS A 95 -7.93 -5.97 -1.13
C CYS A 95 -8.29 -7.27 -0.37
N SER A 96 -9.44 -7.28 0.30
CA SER A 96 -9.98 -8.49 0.95
C SER A 96 -10.53 -9.53 -0.04
N GLY A 97 -10.64 -9.18 -1.33
CA GLY A 97 -11.10 -10.01 -2.43
C GLY A 97 -10.37 -9.64 -3.74
N ALA A 98 -10.60 -10.41 -4.80
CA ALA A 98 -10.00 -10.14 -6.11
C ALA A 98 -10.47 -8.79 -6.67
N ALA A 99 -9.51 -8.04 -7.21
CA ALA A 99 -9.71 -6.75 -7.82
C ALA A 99 -8.65 -6.50 -8.90
N ASP A 100 -8.93 -5.55 -9.78
CA ASP A 100 -8.02 -5.02 -10.78
C ASP A 100 -7.52 -3.64 -10.36
N LEU A 101 -6.26 -3.35 -10.63
CA LEU A 101 -5.64 -2.03 -10.52
C LEU A 101 -5.23 -1.55 -11.91
N VAL A 102 -5.86 -0.47 -12.38
CA VAL A 102 -5.58 0.11 -13.70
C VAL A 102 -5.14 1.55 -13.57
N LEU A 103 -3.99 1.89 -14.16
CA LEU A 103 -3.49 3.25 -14.24
C LEU A 103 -3.74 3.82 -15.65
N ARG A 104 -4.43 4.97 -15.71
CA ARG A 104 -4.82 5.66 -16.93
C ARG A 104 -4.28 7.09 -16.98
N ARG A 105 -4.33 7.67 -18.17
CA ARG A 105 -3.89 9.03 -18.46
C ARG A 105 -5.05 9.90 -18.97
N ASP A 106 -5.03 11.18 -18.63
CA ASP A 106 -5.91 12.26 -19.09
C ASP A 106 -7.40 12.19 -18.70
N SER A 107 -7.98 10.99 -18.58
CA SER A 107 -9.34 10.79 -18.05
C SER A 107 -9.54 9.37 -17.49
N THR A 108 -10.69 9.14 -16.85
CA THR A 108 -11.14 7.81 -16.37
C THR A 108 -11.41 6.82 -17.51
N THR A 109 -11.59 7.31 -18.74
CA THR A 109 -11.75 6.50 -19.97
C THR A 109 -10.56 6.62 -20.91
N GLY A 110 -9.49 7.27 -20.46
CA GLY A 110 -8.28 7.51 -21.24
C GLY A 110 -7.44 6.26 -21.43
N PRO A 111 -6.32 6.38 -22.18
CA PRO A 111 -5.46 5.25 -22.49
C PRO A 111 -4.89 4.63 -21.21
N VAL A 112 -5.01 3.31 -21.11
CA VAL A 112 -4.36 2.51 -20.06
C VAL A 112 -2.85 2.60 -20.24
N GLN A 113 -2.17 3.00 -19.18
CA GLN A 113 -0.72 3.02 -19.10
C GLN A 113 -0.19 1.68 -18.58
N GLN A 114 -0.83 1.16 -17.53
CA GLN A 114 -0.53 -0.13 -16.90
C GLN A 114 -1.78 -0.71 -16.26
N GLY A 115 -1.80 -2.03 -16.10
CA GLY A 115 -2.86 -2.73 -15.37
C GLY A 115 -2.35 -4.04 -14.77
N ALA A 116 -2.92 -4.40 -13.63
CA ALA A 116 -2.86 -5.72 -13.01
C ALA A 116 -4.32 -6.17 -12.78
N TYR A 117 -4.54 -7.49 -12.77
CA TYR A 117 -5.89 -8.04 -12.81
C TYR A 117 -6.03 -9.28 -11.92
N ASP A 118 -7.25 -9.46 -11.42
CA ASP A 118 -7.75 -10.68 -10.76
C ASP A 118 -6.96 -11.10 -9.50
N GLN A 119 -6.41 -10.16 -8.72
CA GLN A 119 -5.63 -10.48 -7.51
C GLN A 119 -6.08 -9.70 -6.26
N THR A 120 -5.75 -10.25 -5.08
CA THR A 120 -5.98 -9.57 -3.80
C THR A 120 -4.87 -8.59 -3.43
N LEU A 121 -3.74 -8.66 -4.14
CA LEU A 121 -2.57 -7.84 -3.91
C LEU A 121 -1.89 -7.55 -5.24
N GLU A 122 -1.84 -6.28 -5.62
CA GLU A 122 -1.31 -5.86 -6.91
C GLU A 122 -0.28 -4.76 -6.74
N THR A 123 0.67 -4.68 -7.68
CA THR A 123 1.63 -3.59 -7.72
C THR A 123 1.92 -3.17 -9.16
N LEU A 124 1.85 -1.87 -9.42
CA LEU A 124 2.25 -1.24 -10.67
C LEU A 124 3.46 -0.32 -10.44
N PHE A 125 4.33 -0.21 -11.44
CA PHE A 125 5.52 0.64 -11.37
C PHE A 125 5.63 1.53 -12.60
N VAL A 126 5.63 2.85 -12.40
CA VAL A 126 5.90 3.82 -13.46
C VAL A 126 7.34 4.31 -13.32
N ALA A 127 8.17 4.08 -14.34
CA ALA A 127 9.56 4.54 -14.34
C ALA A 127 9.66 6.08 -14.28
N PRO A 128 10.74 6.65 -13.73
CA PRO A 128 10.89 8.11 -13.55
C PRO A 128 10.62 8.94 -14.82
N GLY A 129 11.10 8.48 -15.98
CA GLY A 129 10.91 9.19 -17.25
C GLY A 129 9.46 9.19 -17.76
N ALA A 130 8.62 8.28 -17.28
CA ALA A 130 7.21 8.16 -17.65
C ALA A 130 6.26 8.80 -16.61
N ALA A 131 6.69 8.97 -15.36
CA ALA A 131 5.90 9.55 -14.28
C ALA A 131 5.92 11.08 -14.33
N THR A 132 5.20 11.67 -15.30
CA THR A 132 5.10 13.13 -15.44
C THR A 132 4.47 13.78 -14.21
N ALA A 133 5.06 14.90 -13.78
CA ALA A 133 4.62 15.65 -12.61
C ALA A 133 3.44 16.57 -12.94
N ASP A 134 2.22 16.06 -12.74
CA ASP A 134 0.97 16.76 -12.99
C ASP A 134 -0.22 16.03 -12.35
N SER A 135 -1.45 16.50 -12.61
CA SER A 135 -2.71 15.96 -12.10
C SER A 135 -3.57 15.24 -13.16
N ASN A 136 -2.94 14.67 -14.18
CA ASN A 136 -3.62 14.01 -15.30
C ASN A 136 -3.52 12.47 -15.21
N TRP A 137 -3.26 11.94 -14.02
CA TRP A 137 -3.26 10.50 -13.75
C TRP A 137 -4.58 10.08 -13.12
N TYR A 138 -5.08 8.93 -13.56
CA TYR A 138 -6.32 8.37 -13.05
C TYR A 138 -6.06 6.92 -12.64
N VAL A 139 -6.39 6.57 -11.40
CA VAL A 139 -6.31 5.19 -10.91
C VAL A 139 -7.73 4.66 -10.86
N GLU A 140 -7.94 3.50 -11.46
CA GLU A 140 -9.15 2.72 -11.37
C GLU A 140 -8.85 1.47 -10.52
N VAL A 141 -9.72 1.20 -9.55
CA VAL A 141 -9.77 -0.09 -8.87
C VAL A 141 -11.12 -0.71 -9.16
N HIS A 142 -11.13 -1.83 -9.87
CA HIS A 142 -12.34 -2.61 -10.14
C HIS A 142 -12.40 -3.80 -9.20
N ALA A 143 -13.45 -3.96 -8.41
CA ALA A 143 -13.57 -5.09 -7.51
C ALA A 143 -14.44 -6.17 -8.13
N ASP A 144 -13.88 -7.33 -8.49
CA ASP A 144 -14.64 -8.45 -9.11
C ASP A 144 -15.66 -9.03 -8.12
N VAL A 145 -15.26 -9.04 -6.85
CA VAL A 145 -16.08 -9.38 -5.70
C VAL A 145 -16.10 -8.20 -4.73
N ALA A 146 -17.11 -8.13 -3.86
CA ALA A 146 -17.16 -7.07 -2.86
C ALA A 146 -15.91 -7.15 -1.97
N ALA A 147 -15.18 -6.04 -1.86
CA ALA A 147 -13.89 -6.03 -1.19
C ALA A 147 -13.62 -4.71 -0.46
N ASP A 148 -12.93 -4.79 0.67
CA ASP A 148 -12.29 -3.65 1.30
C ASP A 148 -10.87 -3.54 0.75
N CYS A 149 -10.61 -2.44 0.06
CA CYS A 149 -9.37 -2.20 -0.66
C CYS A 149 -8.61 -1.02 -0.05
N THR A 150 -7.28 -1.11 -0.04
CA THR A 150 -6.36 -0.04 0.33
C THR A 150 -5.39 0.20 -0.81
N LEU A 151 -5.50 1.38 -1.42
CA LEU A 151 -4.58 1.87 -2.44
C LEU A 151 -3.47 2.67 -1.76
N ARG A 152 -2.23 2.33 -2.06
CA ARG A 152 -1.05 3.08 -1.63
C ARG A 152 -0.25 3.52 -2.83
N VAL A 153 0.10 4.80 -2.88
CA VAL A 153 0.88 5.42 -3.95
C VAL A 153 2.14 6.03 -3.37
N GLU A 154 3.28 5.69 -3.96
CA GLU A 154 4.59 6.21 -3.59
C GLU A 154 5.27 6.89 -4.78
N THR A 155 6.15 7.85 -4.51
CA THR A 155 6.92 8.60 -5.52
C THR A 155 8.31 8.03 -5.77
N THR A 156 8.50 6.75 -5.50
CA THR A 156 9.79 6.06 -5.60
C THR A 156 9.61 4.80 -6.43
N TYR A 157 10.27 4.76 -7.60
CA TYR A 157 10.30 3.57 -8.46
C TYR A 157 11.15 2.45 -7.87
N ALA A 158 12.40 2.74 -7.54
CA ALA A 158 13.34 1.80 -6.94
C ALA A 158 14.08 2.47 -5.78
N ARG A 159 14.22 1.75 -4.65
CA ARG A 159 14.97 2.24 -3.49
C ARG A 159 16.44 1.85 -3.61
N PRO A 160 17.38 2.74 -3.25
CA PRO A 160 18.79 2.38 -3.28
C PRO A 160 19.10 1.32 -2.21
N LEU A 161 19.87 0.31 -2.59
CA LEU A 161 20.57 -0.59 -1.68
C LEU A 161 22.03 -0.21 -1.63
N THR A 162 22.58 -0.22 -0.42
CA THR A 162 24.02 -0.08 -0.21
C THR A 162 24.66 -1.46 -0.28
N TRP A 163 25.79 -1.57 -0.98
CA TRP A 163 26.57 -2.80 -0.99
C TRP A 163 27.05 -3.17 0.42
N ASP A 164 26.63 -4.32 0.91
CA ASP A 164 27.06 -4.88 2.18
C ASP A 164 28.50 -5.41 2.09
N ALA A 165 29.37 -5.04 3.04
CA ALA A 165 30.77 -5.46 3.00
C ALA A 165 31.01 -6.91 3.51
N GLY A 166 29.96 -7.64 3.91
CA GLY A 166 30.14 -9.00 4.43
C GLY A 166 30.73 -9.06 5.84
N ALA A 167 30.69 -7.96 6.60
CA ALA A 167 31.32 -7.91 7.94
C ALA A 167 30.57 -8.71 9.02
N SER A 168 29.30 -9.04 8.79
CA SER A 168 28.48 -9.85 9.70
C SER A 168 27.54 -10.78 8.91
N GLN A 169 27.11 -11.87 9.56
CA GLN A 169 26.16 -12.80 8.96
C GLN A 169 24.84 -12.11 8.60
N ALA A 170 24.31 -11.31 9.53
CA ALA A 170 23.06 -10.57 9.36
C ALA A 170 23.19 -9.33 8.46
N GLY A 171 24.39 -8.99 8.01
CA GLY A 171 24.69 -7.76 7.27
C GLY A 171 24.86 -6.53 8.17
N THR A 172 25.43 -5.49 7.60
CA THR A 172 25.54 -4.14 8.16
C THR A 172 24.71 -3.13 7.36
N ALA A 173 24.43 -3.41 6.09
CA ALA A 173 23.56 -2.62 5.20
C ALA A 173 22.18 -3.27 5.05
N VAL A 174 21.47 -3.45 6.17
CA VAL A 174 20.17 -4.13 6.22
C VAL A 174 19.04 -3.16 5.85
N VAL A 175 18.12 -3.61 4.99
CA VAL A 175 16.88 -2.90 4.68
C VAL A 175 15.67 -3.70 5.14
N THR A 176 14.66 -3.03 5.67
CA THR A 176 13.37 -3.60 6.09
C THR A 176 12.24 -3.10 5.19
N PRO A 177 11.06 -3.74 5.18
CA PRO A 177 9.92 -3.25 4.42
C PRO A 177 9.59 -1.80 4.81
N PRO A 178 9.34 -0.93 3.83
CA PRO A 178 9.03 0.48 4.07
C PRO A 178 7.60 0.70 4.57
N ASP A 179 6.73 -0.31 4.42
CA ASP A 179 5.32 -0.28 4.77
C ASP A 179 4.75 -1.70 4.96
N THR A 180 3.47 -1.80 5.29
CA THR A 180 2.77 -3.07 5.52
C THR A 180 1.80 -3.45 4.41
N THR A 181 1.72 -2.70 3.30
CA THR A 181 0.77 -2.98 2.21
C THR A 181 1.10 -4.29 1.51
N GLY A 182 2.38 -4.64 1.41
CA GLY A 182 2.84 -5.81 0.64
C GLY A 182 2.95 -5.49 -0.84
N GLY A 183 2.95 -6.52 -1.68
CA GLY A 183 3.17 -6.45 -3.12
C GLY A 183 4.65 -6.46 -3.44
N ASP A 184 5.01 -5.86 -4.57
CA ASP A 184 6.39 -5.79 -5.02
C ASP A 184 7.11 -4.57 -4.45
N TYR A 185 8.30 -4.78 -3.90
CA TYR A 185 9.24 -3.74 -3.52
C TYR A 185 10.47 -3.82 -4.40
N LEU A 186 10.73 -2.76 -5.16
CA LEU A 186 11.87 -2.68 -6.05
C LEU A 186 13.02 -1.92 -5.40
N TYR A 187 14.20 -2.50 -5.53
CA TYR A 187 15.45 -1.96 -5.06
C TYR A 187 16.47 -1.92 -6.20
N GLN A 188 17.40 -0.98 -6.13
CA GLN A 188 18.50 -0.83 -7.08
C GLN A 188 19.82 -0.86 -6.32
N ILE A 189 20.78 -1.61 -6.81
CA ILE A 189 22.14 -1.70 -6.25
C ILE A 189 23.18 -1.51 -7.35
N GLN A 190 24.25 -0.78 -7.01
CA GLN A 190 25.49 -0.79 -7.79
C GLN A 190 26.41 -1.85 -7.22
N THR A 191 26.79 -2.83 -8.03
CA THR A 191 27.73 -3.88 -7.61
C THR A 191 29.12 -3.31 -7.38
N THR A 192 29.87 -3.89 -6.47
CA THR A 192 31.30 -3.60 -6.28
C THR A 192 32.14 -4.85 -6.49
N THR A 193 33.46 -4.71 -6.51
CA THR A 193 34.35 -5.87 -6.45
C THR A 193 34.10 -6.62 -5.14
N SER A 194 33.77 -7.91 -5.23
CA SER A 194 33.67 -8.80 -4.07
C SER A 194 35.05 -9.26 -3.63
N THR A 195 35.25 -9.30 -2.31
CA THR A 195 36.45 -9.84 -1.65
C THR A 195 36.54 -11.36 -1.82
N TRP A 196 35.39 -12.04 -1.80
CA TRP A 196 35.31 -13.52 -1.82
C TRP A 196 34.87 -14.08 -3.17
N GLY A 197 34.79 -13.24 -4.20
CA GLY A 197 34.42 -13.66 -5.56
C GLY A 197 32.96 -14.08 -5.71
N ALA A 198 32.08 -13.61 -4.83
CA ALA A 198 30.64 -13.90 -4.88
C ALA A 198 29.81 -12.76 -4.29
N TRP A 199 28.59 -12.62 -4.80
CA TRP A 199 27.62 -11.64 -4.34
C TRP A 199 26.43 -12.36 -3.72
N ARG A 200 26.21 -12.17 -2.41
CA ARG A 200 25.03 -12.68 -1.71
C ARG A 200 23.89 -11.68 -1.73
N ASN A 201 22.69 -12.22 -1.86
CA ASN A 201 21.42 -11.54 -1.65
C ASN A 201 20.63 -12.40 -0.68
N VAL A 202 20.33 -11.87 0.50
CA VAL A 202 19.72 -12.62 1.60
C VAL A 202 18.46 -11.90 2.03
N LEU A 203 17.32 -12.57 1.85
CA LEU A 203 16.01 -12.15 2.33
C LEU A 203 15.66 -13.00 3.56
N THR A 204 15.61 -12.37 4.73
CA THR A 204 15.15 -13.02 5.97
C THR A 204 13.70 -12.65 6.22
N VAL A 205 12.81 -13.63 6.31
CA VAL A 205 11.39 -13.43 6.59
C VAL A 205 11.09 -13.84 8.03
N THR A 206 10.53 -12.92 8.83
CA THR A 206 10.20 -13.15 10.23
C THR A 206 8.71 -13.36 10.47
N SER A 207 7.84 -12.86 9.57
CA SER A 207 6.40 -13.16 9.56
C SER A 207 5.79 -12.88 8.19
N GLY A 208 4.68 -13.54 7.86
CA GLY A 208 4.12 -13.50 6.51
C GLY A 208 4.99 -14.27 5.53
N GLU A 209 4.95 -13.89 4.26
CA GLU A 209 5.73 -14.51 3.19
C GLU A 209 6.36 -13.45 2.28
N ALA A 210 7.57 -13.72 1.76
CA ALA A 210 8.19 -12.88 0.76
C ALA A 210 9.18 -13.67 -0.10
N HIS A 211 9.28 -13.32 -1.38
CA HIS A 211 10.15 -13.94 -2.37
C HIS A 211 11.16 -12.95 -2.94
N LEU A 212 12.28 -13.47 -3.44
CA LEU A 212 13.42 -12.69 -3.91
C LEU A 212 13.70 -12.91 -5.39
N TYR A 213 13.77 -11.84 -6.17
CA TYR A 213 14.10 -11.86 -7.60
C TYR A 213 15.20 -10.84 -7.92
N LEU A 214 16.11 -11.18 -8.82
CA LEU A 214 17.24 -10.36 -9.22
C LEU A 214 17.39 -10.31 -10.74
N GLN A 215 17.69 -9.12 -11.26
CA GLN A 215 18.03 -8.93 -12.67
C GLN A 215 18.96 -7.73 -12.88
N GLN A 216 19.87 -7.86 -13.85
CA GLN A 216 20.76 -6.78 -14.25
C GLN A 216 20.02 -5.76 -15.13
N GLY A 217 20.18 -4.47 -14.83
CA GLY A 217 19.80 -3.35 -15.71
C GLY A 217 18.30 -3.08 -15.87
N SER A 218 17.41 -3.98 -15.47
CA SER A 218 15.97 -3.83 -15.61
C SER A 218 15.18 -4.44 -14.45
N PHE A 219 13.88 -4.15 -14.40
CA PHE A 219 12.94 -4.78 -13.47
C PHE A 219 13.02 -6.32 -13.54
N PRO A 220 13.15 -7.04 -12.41
CA PRO A 220 13.13 -8.51 -12.38
C PRO A 220 11.70 -9.04 -12.54
N PRO A 221 11.37 -9.78 -13.62
CA PRO A 221 10.07 -10.42 -13.78
C PRO A 221 10.00 -11.72 -12.97
N ASP A 222 8.81 -12.34 -12.93
CA ASP A 222 8.59 -13.61 -12.21
C ASP A 222 9.45 -14.78 -12.74
N TYR A 223 9.89 -14.69 -13.99
CA TYR A 223 10.79 -15.67 -14.63
C TYR A 223 12.27 -15.26 -14.59
N ALA A 224 12.66 -14.32 -13.73
CA ALA A 224 14.06 -13.93 -13.55
C ALA A 224 14.95 -15.15 -13.31
N SER A 225 16.12 -15.18 -13.95
CA SER A 225 17.06 -16.30 -13.83
C SER A 225 17.63 -16.46 -12.41
N TRP A 226 17.71 -15.34 -11.68
CA TRP A 226 18.21 -15.29 -10.32
C TRP A 226 17.05 -15.01 -9.37
N LYS A 227 16.44 -16.07 -8.85
CA LYS A 227 15.31 -15.95 -7.92
C LYS A 227 15.27 -17.07 -6.90
N SER A 228 14.54 -16.83 -5.81
CA SER A 228 14.12 -17.85 -4.86
C SER A 228 12.69 -17.52 -4.42
N GLU A 229 11.83 -18.54 -4.48
CA GLU A 229 10.39 -18.48 -4.21
C GLU A 229 10.02 -19.51 -3.14
N ARG A 230 10.97 -19.84 -2.26
CA ARG A 230 10.75 -20.85 -1.22
C ARG A 230 10.00 -20.17 -0.10
N THR A 231 9.04 -20.88 0.49
CA THR A 231 8.35 -20.39 1.68
C THR A 231 9.36 -20.03 2.79
N GLY A 232 9.29 -18.80 3.29
CA GLY A 232 10.12 -18.28 4.36
C GLY A 232 11.33 -17.49 3.86
N SER A 233 12.50 -17.70 4.48
CA SER A 233 13.71 -16.93 4.12
C SER A 233 14.36 -17.47 2.86
N ASP A 234 14.81 -16.55 2.01
CA ASP A 234 15.35 -16.80 0.68
C ASP A 234 16.78 -16.28 0.54
N ALA A 235 17.54 -16.90 -0.35
CA ALA A 235 18.86 -16.39 -0.72
C ALA A 235 19.21 -16.71 -2.17
N VAL A 236 19.92 -15.79 -2.81
CA VAL A 236 20.51 -15.96 -4.13
C VAL A 236 21.98 -15.54 -4.06
N ILE A 237 22.88 -16.40 -4.55
CA ILE A 237 24.31 -16.13 -4.62
C ILE A 237 24.73 -16.15 -6.09
N LEU A 238 25.38 -15.08 -6.53
CA LEU A 238 25.96 -14.97 -7.86
C LEU A 238 27.48 -15.17 -7.75
N ALA A 239 28.06 -15.95 -8.66
CA ALA A 239 29.51 -16.14 -8.72
C ALA A 239 30.16 -14.96 -9.46
N SER A 240 31.48 -14.80 -9.33
CA SER A 240 32.26 -13.72 -9.97
C SER A 240 32.14 -13.66 -11.51
N GLY A 241 31.69 -14.73 -12.16
CA GLY A 241 31.39 -14.75 -13.59
C GLY A 241 30.03 -14.14 -13.97
N ASP A 242 29.11 -14.06 -13.01
CA ASP A 242 27.71 -13.67 -13.25
C ASP A 242 27.47 -12.17 -13.06
N PHE A 243 28.41 -11.46 -12.42
CA PHE A 243 28.34 -10.01 -12.21
C PHE A 243 29.74 -9.39 -12.34
N GLN A 244 29.79 -8.09 -12.59
CA GLN A 244 31.01 -7.29 -12.62
C GLN A 244 30.83 -6.03 -11.76
N PRO A 245 31.90 -5.38 -11.28
CA PRO A 245 31.79 -4.12 -10.55
C PRO A 245 31.14 -3.01 -11.38
N SER A 246 30.49 -2.05 -10.70
CA SER A 246 29.80 -0.89 -11.30
C SER A 246 28.66 -1.27 -12.26
N GLN A 247 28.07 -2.46 -12.08
CA GLN A 247 26.84 -2.83 -12.76
C GLN A 247 25.64 -2.43 -11.92
N THR A 248 24.64 -1.89 -12.61
CA THR A 248 23.33 -1.65 -12.00
C THR A 248 22.50 -2.91 -12.04
N TRP A 249 22.05 -3.33 -10.86
CA TRP A 249 21.13 -4.45 -10.70
C TRP A 249 19.89 -4.02 -9.94
N TYR A 250 18.80 -4.73 -10.19
CA TYR A 250 17.55 -4.56 -9.48
C TYR A 250 17.24 -5.81 -8.68
N VAL A 251 16.78 -5.59 -7.46
CA VAL A 251 16.29 -6.63 -6.54
C VAL A 251 14.81 -6.36 -6.30
N ARG A 252 13.95 -7.33 -6.58
CA ARG A 252 12.52 -7.27 -6.29
C ARG A 252 12.22 -8.21 -5.13
N VAL A 253 11.63 -7.66 -4.08
CA VAL A 253 11.04 -8.43 -2.99
C VAL A 253 9.53 -8.45 -3.19
N HIS A 254 8.96 -9.60 -3.51
CA HIS A 254 7.52 -9.78 -3.62
C HIS A 254 6.99 -10.29 -2.29
N ALA A 255 6.20 -9.51 -1.55
CA ALA A 255 5.79 -9.86 -0.20
C ALA A 255 4.28 -9.83 -0.02
N THR A 256 3.75 -10.74 0.79
CA THR A 256 2.33 -10.68 1.19
C THR A 256 2.07 -9.44 2.05
N ALA A 257 0.83 -8.97 2.08
CA ALA A 257 0.42 -7.88 2.97
C ALA A 257 0.79 -8.18 4.43
N GLY A 258 1.35 -7.19 5.13
CA GLY A 258 1.80 -7.30 6.51
C GLY A 258 3.10 -8.09 6.75
N ALA A 259 3.71 -8.68 5.72
CA ALA A 259 4.94 -9.45 5.87
C ALA A 259 6.07 -8.61 6.50
N GLN A 260 6.81 -9.22 7.41
CA GLN A 260 8.00 -8.62 8.03
C GLN A 260 9.21 -9.38 7.53
N TRP A 261 10.16 -8.64 6.97
CA TRP A 261 11.36 -9.20 6.37
C TRP A 261 12.55 -8.25 6.48
N SER A 262 13.73 -8.73 6.17
CA SER A 262 14.93 -7.90 6.00
C SER A 262 15.75 -8.38 4.81
N LEU A 263 16.31 -7.45 4.05
CA LEU A 263 17.13 -7.71 2.87
C LEU A 263 18.56 -7.20 3.10
N VAL A 264 19.53 -8.02 2.73
CA VAL A 264 20.94 -7.66 2.62
C VAL A 264 21.45 -8.07 1.24
N SER A 265 22.26 -7.21 0.63
CA SER A 265 22.86 -7.47 -0.68
C SER A 265 24.30 -6.98 -0.72
N GLY A 266 25.25 -7.88 -0.98
CA GLY A 266 26.67 -7.53 -1.04
C GLY A 266 27.62 -8.73 -0.89
N ASP A 267 28.80 -8.49 -0.35
CA ASP A 267 29.85 -9.50 -0.22
C ASP A 267 29.49 -10.62 0.77
N LEU A 268 30.16 -11.78 0.65
CA LEU A 268 29.96 -12.89 1.57
C LEU A 268 30.43 -12.56 2.99
N TYR A 269 29.69 -13.05 3.98
CA TYR A 269 30.21 -13.18 5.34
C TYR A 269 30.97 -14.50 5.47
N VAL A 270 32.26 -14.40 5.75
CA VAL A 270 33.13 -15.56 5.98
C VAL A 270 33.59 -15.55 7.43
N ARG A 271 33.39 -16.68 8.11
CA ARG A 271 33.87 -16.90 9.48
C ARG A 271 34.93 -17.98 9.46
N ASP A 272 36.13 -17.65 9.93
CA ASP A 272 37.19 -18.61 10.18
C ASP A 272 36.81 -19.51 11.37
N LEU A 273 37.00 -20.82 11.19
CA LEU A 273 36.71 -21.85 12.20
C LEU A 273 37.97 -22.45 12.83
N GLY A 274 39.17 -22.09 12.36
CA GLY A 274 40.46 -22.61 12.87
C GLY A 274 41.15 -23.61 11.94
#